data_AF-A0A1Q3HUT6-F1
#
_entry.id   AF-A0A1Q3HUT6-F1
#
_cell.length_a   1.000
_cell.length_b   1.000
_cell.length_c   1.000
_cell.angle_alpha   90.00
_cell.angle_beta   90.00
_cell.angle_gamma   90.00
#
_symmetry.space_group_name_H-M   'P 1'
#
loop_
_entity.id
_entity.type
_entity.pdbx_description
1 polymer ?
#
loop_
_entity_poly.entity_id
_entity_poly.type
_entity_poly.pdbx_seq_one_letter_code
_entity_poly.pdbx_strand_id
1 'polypeptide(L)'
;MAPKLIIQAGNMTGDMFGVAAALLLCKDYHVVLLSEGSKRDKTDSLRDFYVATLGGNRDRVHVLRNLQNISESYTQYTARADTRQPLPYTDTEPPIPESLQDKNLQSPISEATSAVAANWSKKRPDDIRKAWKSRSFDEQIKRYLDKRGIPYKGGQSYAILWSRFSGKKGGPHAQHDTSFEGMRQLVALARKSKRIVLIVGDHNPSRSSENKYKWLETMDKEGVFDLAEFWMTLDWKTVCPDDRMAQFALFDFLHAQSNGNLKHLGFRSGNLEIYALLGHQVRYMEEIGNRETKRMLRWKKLGYELITVSKVPSKTGQWVVAENIKNKEKNNRHEAKPPWINDENKRKEESIDPNATRGFNLEDLKKLEAYFQDPSSNDQLIQNLADIQEYYAAAEQHDPWPRGQK
;
A
#
# COMPACT_ATOMS: atom_id res chain seq x y z
N MET A 1 21.96 20.06 0.88
CA MET A 1 20.53 20.42 0.99
C MET A 1 20.36 21.14 2.31
N ALA A 2 19.48 22.14 2.39
CA ALA A 2 19.19 22.77 3.68
C ALA A 2 18.55 21.75 4.65
N PRO A 3 18.80 21.86 5.96
CA PRO A 3 18.14 21.02 6.96
C PRO A 3 16.62 21.20 6.87
N LYS A 4 15.86 20.17 7.24
CA LYS A 4 14.40 20.17 7.13
C LYS A 4 13.74 19.50 8.32
N LEU A 5 12.59 20.04 8.72
CA LEU A 5 11.74 19.51 9.77
C LEU A 5 10.42 19.03 9.16
N ILE A 6 10.29 17.73 8.92
CA ILE A 6 9.07 17.12 8.38
C ILE A 6 8.04 17.05 9.50
N ILE A 7 6.83 17.56 9.25
CA ILE A 7 5.72 17.46 10.19
C ILE A 7 4.79 16.33 9.76
N GLN A 8 4.46 15.46 10.70
CA GLN A 8 3.55 14.33 10.47
C GLN A 8 2.55 14.21 11.62
N ALA A 9 1.27 14.13 11.30
CA ALA A 9 0.26 13.76 12.28
C ALA A 9 0.31 12.26 12.58
N GLY A 10 0.15 11.88 13.85
CA GLY A 10 0.13 10.50 14.32
C GLY A 10 -0.92 9.59 13.66
N ASN A 11 -1.95 10.15 13.03
CA ASN A 11 -2.94 9.39 12.24
C ASN A 11 -2.56 9.21 10.76
N MET A 12 -1.48 9.83 10.27
CA MET A 12 -0.99 9.77 8.89
C MET A 12 0.04 8.65 8.70
N THR A 13 -0.34 7.40 8.95
CA THR A 13 0.58 6.25 8.82
C THR A 13 0.89 5.87 7.37
N GLY A 14 0.09 6.33 6.40
CA GLY A 14 0.23 5.96 5.00
C GLY A 14 1.57 6.35 4.36
N ASP A 15 2.19 7.43 4.83
CA ASP A 15 3.44 7.98 4.30
C ASP A 15 4.67 7.63 5.15
N MET A 16 4.51 6.74 6.16
CA MET A 16 5.58 6.45 7.14
C MET A 16 6.87 5.94 6.48
N PHE A 17 6.76 5.17 5.40
CA PHE A 17 7.93 4.60 4.73
C PHE A 17 8.69 5.65 3.92
N GLY A 18 7.99 6.58 3.29
CA GLY A 18 8.60 7.75 2.65
C GLY A 18 9.35 8.61 3.66
N VAL A 19 8.76 8.85 4.85
CA VAL A 19 9.42 9.61 5.94
C VAL A 19 10.65 8.87 6.45
N ALA A 20 10.53 7.57 6.77
CA ALA A 20 11.64 6.76 7.25
C ALA A 20 12.80 6.72 6.25
N ALA A 21 12.50 6.55 4.95
CA ALA A 21 13.51 6.61 3.89
C ALA A 21 14.12 8.01 3.76
N ALA A 22 13.33 9.09 3.86
CA ALA A 22 13.86 10.45 3.82
C ALA A 22 14.85 10.69 4.97
N LEU A 23 14.51 10.27 6.19
CA LEU A 23 15.39 10.37 7.36
C LEU A 23 16.69 9.56 7.17
N LEU A 24 16.62 8.38 6.58
CA LEU A 24 17.81 7.57 6.31
C LEU A 24 18.71 8.22 5.24
N LEU A 25 18.11 8.73 4.16
CA LEU A 25 18.84 9.23 3.00
C LEU A 25 19.35 10.66 3.18
N CYS A 26 18.67 11.47 3.99
CA CYS A 26 18.99 12.88 4.23
C CYS A 26 19.36 13.07 5.70
N LYS A 27 20.66 13.12 6.02
CA LYS A 27 21.16 13.13 7.40
C LYS A 27 20.67 14.34 8.23
N ASP A 28 20.42 15.46 7.56
CA ASP A 28 20.00 16.72 8.21
C ASP A 28 18.47 16.87 8.32
N TYR A 29 17.72 15.82 7.99
CA TYR A 29 16.27 15.82 8.10
C TYR A 29 15.84 15.35 9.49
N HIS A 30 14.86 16.01 10.06
CA HIS A 30 14.21 15.63 11.32
C HIS A 30 12.73 15.44 11.06
N VAL A 31 12.05 14.70 11.94
CA VAL A 31 10.58 14.58 11.91
C VAL A 31 9.99 15.02 13.25
N VAL A 32 8.87 15.74 13.20
CA VAL A 32 8.01 16.03 14.35
C VAL A 32 6.71 15.28 14.17
N LEU A 33 6.42 14.42 15.14
CA LEU A 33 5.17 13.70 15.24
C LEU A 33 4.20 14.48 16.13
N LEU A 34 3.08 14.88 15.56
CA LEU A 34 1.99 15.52 16.28
C LEU A 34 1.11 14.43 16.90
N SER A 35 0.78 14.55 18.19
CA SER A 35 -0.01 13.55 18.92
C SER A 35 -1.17 14.18 19.68
N GLU A 36 -2.34 13.57 19.54
CA GLU A 36 -3.58 13.93 20.25
C GLU A 36 -4.02 12.84 21.25
N GLY A 37 -3.29 11.72 21.34
CA GLY A 37 -3.56 10.64 22.31
C GLY A 37 -4.84 9.83 22.04
N SER A 38 -5.47 10.01 20.88
CA SER A 38 -6.68 9.27 20.52
C SER A 38 -6.38 7.81 20.13
N LYS A 39 -7.39 6.93 20.09
CA LYS A 39 -7.21 5.53 19.63
C LYS A 39 -6.70 5.41 18.18
N ARG A 40 -6.89 6.46 17.38
CA ARG A 40 -6.43 6.56 15.99
C ARG A 40 -5.02 7.12 15.88
N ASP A 41 -4.51 7.71 16.95
CA ASP A 41 -3.14 8.19 17.04
C ASP A 41 -2.17 7.01 17.08
N LYS A 42 -1.22 6.99 16.15
CA LYS A 42 -0.15 5.99 16.02
C LYS A 42 1.23 6.59 16.23
N THR A 43 1.31 7.76 16.88
CA THR A 43 2.58 8.48 17.15
C THR A 43 3.66 7.58 17.73
N ASP A 44 3.36 6.81 18.78
CA ASP A 44 4.39 5.98 19.42
C ASP A 44 4.87 4.86 18.49
N SER A 45 3.97 4.20 17.75
CA SER A 45 4.36 3.20 16.75
C SER A 45 5.19 3.81 15.61
N LEU A 46 4.86 5.03 15.16
CA LEU A 46 5.64 5.75 14.15
C LEU A 46 7.03 6.13 14.68
N ARG A 47 7.10 6.64 15.91
CA ARG A 47 8.35 7.00 16.57
C ARG A 47 9.27 5.79 16.67
N ASP A 48 8.76 4.69 17.20
CA ASP A 48 9.54 3.48 17.41
C ASP A 48 10.06 2.93 16.07
N PHE A 49 9.25 2.98 15.01
CA PHE A 49 9.67 2.61 13.66
C PHE A 49 10.77 3.51 13.09
N TYR A 50 10.68 4.83 13.28
CA TYR A 50 11.70 5.78 12.79
C TYR A 50 13.00 5.66 13.56
N VAL A 51 12.93 5.54 14.88
CA VAL A 51 14.10 5.32 15.74
C VAL A 51 14.78 4.00 15.36
N ALA A 52 14.02 2.93 15.15
CA ALA A 52 14.57 1.64 14.69
C ALA A 52 15.25 1.78 13.31
N THR A 53 14.62 2.49 12.36
CA THR A 53 15.20 2.77 11.03
C THR A 53 16.52 3.54 11.14
N LEU A 54 16.63 4.45 12.10
CA LEU A 54 17.83 5.26 12.35
C LEU A 54 18.86 4.57 13.25
N GLY A 55 18.74 3.25 13.48
CA GLY A 55 19.68 2.49 14.29
C GLY A 55 19.66 2.87 15.77
N GLY A 56 18.52 3.35 16.27
CA GLY A 56 18.34 3.77 17.66
C GLY A 56 18.54 5.26 17.92
N ASN A 57 18.90 6.06 16.91
CA ASN A 57 19.05 7.51 17.08
C ASN A 57 17.67 8.18 17.29
N ARG A 58 17.47 8.74 18.49
CA ARG A 58 16.24 9.42 18.91
C ARG A 58 16.25 10.92 18.64
N ASP A 59 17.42 11.53 18.41
CA ASP A 59 17.60 12.98 18.33
C ASP A 59 16.98 13.61 17.08
N ARG A 60 16.57 12.77 16.13
CA ARG A 60 15.96 13.16 14.85
C ARG A 60 14.45 12.92 14.78
N VAL A 61 13.86 12.40 15.86
CA VAL A 61 12.44 12.02 15.93
C VAL A 61 11.82 12.69 17.15
N HIS A 62 11.18 13.82 16.92
CA HIS A 62 10.57 14.65 17.96
C HIS A 62 9.08 14.36 18.07
N VAL A 63 8.52 14.47 19.26
CA VAL A 63 7.08 14.31 19.49
C VAL A 63 6.50 15.53 20.18
N LEU A 64 5.44 16.11 19.61
CA LEU A 64 4.60 17.11 20.26
C LEU A 64 3.30 16.46 20.71
N ARG A 65 3.08 16.38 22.02
CA ARG A 65 1.96 15.64 22.62
C ARG A 65 0.78 16.55 23.02
N ASN A 66 -0.32 15.89 23.37
CA ASN A 66 -1.50 16.49 24.01
C ASN A 66 -2.17 17.60 23.19
N LEU A 67 -2.13 17.50 21.86
CA LEU A 67 -2.83 18.42 20.98
C LEU A 67 -4.34 18.18 21.06
N GLN A 68 -5.12 19.27 21.15
CA GLN A 68 -6.58 19.17 21.18
C GLN A 68 -7.16 18.70 19.85
N ASN A 69 -6.57 19.14 18.74
CA ASN A 69 -6.99 18.78 17.38
C ASN A 69 -5.76 18.61 16.49
N ILE A 70 -5.43 17.36 16.16
CA ILE A 70 -4.23 17.05 15.37
C ILE A 70 -4.32 17.59 13.94
N SER A 71 -5.53 17.61 13.34
CA SER A 71 -5.72 18.00 11.94
C SER A 71 -5.58 19.52 11.77
N GLU A 72 -6.12 20.27 12.73
CA GLU A 72 -5.95 21.72 12.78
C GLU A 72 -4.48 22.09 13.03
N SER A 73 -3.86 21.46 14.03
CA SER A 73 -2.44 21.67 14.34
C SER A 73 -1.54 21.37 13.14
N TYR A 74 -1.77 20.25 12.46
CA TYR A 74 -1.05 19.91 11.23
C TYR A 74 -1.20 21.00 10.17
N THR A 75 -2.42 21.51 9.96
CA THR A 75 -2.68 22.59 8.99
C THR A 75 -1.94 23.87 9.37
N GLN A 76 -1.98 24.27 10.65
CA GLN A 76 -1.31 25.47 11.16
C GLN A 76 0.21 25.42 10.95
N TYR A 77 0.84 24.28 11.27
CA TYR A 77 2.30 24.13 11.18
C TYR A 77 2.81 23.81 9.76
N THR A 78 1.95 23.39 8.84
CA THR A 78 2.31 23.06 7.46
C THR A 78 1.73 24.02 6.41
N ALA A 79 1.07 25.09 6.84
CA ALA A 79 0.54 26.14 5.97
C ALA A 79 1.62 26.77 5.08
N ARG A 80 1.18 27.66 4.17
CA ARG A 80 2.08 28.44 3.32
C ARG A 80 2.99 29.31 4.18
N ALA A 81 4.17 29.64 3.66
CA ALA A 81 5.24 30.28 4.44
C ALA A 81 4.80 31.60 5.12
N ASP A 82 3.90 32.35 4.50
CA ASP A 82 3.32 33.60 4.99
C ASP A 82 2.39 33.42 6.21
N THR A 83 1.69 32.28 6.29
CA THR A 83 0.62 32.00 7.26
C THR A 83 0.98 30.90 8.26
N ARG A 84 2.12 30.24 8.03
CA ARG A 84 2.61 29.16 8.86
C ARG A 84 2.97 29.64 10.26
N GLN A 85 2.47 28.91 11.25
CA GLN A 85 2.85 29.10 12.65
C GLN A 85 4.13 28.32 12.96
N PRO A 86 5.05 28.88 13.77
CA PRO A 86 6.17 28.12 14.30
C PRO A 86 5.67 27.01 15.22
N LEU A 87 6.36 25.88 15.25
CA LEU A 87 6.14 24.85 16.26
C LEU A 87 6.58 25.35 17.64
N PRO A 88 5.97 24.86 18.73
CA PRO A 88 6.51 25.04 20.08
C PRO A 88 7.76 24.15 20.26
N TYR A 89 8.90 24.59 19.72
CA TYR A 89 10.09 23.75 19.55
C TYR A 89 10.63 23.11 20.83
N THR A 90 10.56 23.84 21.95
CA THR A 90 11.01 23.42 23.28
C THR A 90 10.10 22.39 23.93
N ASP A 91 8.84 22.32 23.51
CA ASP A 91 7.81 21.47 24.11
C ASP A 91 7.79 20.07 23.45
N THR A 92 8.70 19.83 22.51
CA THR A 92 8.86 18.54 21.86
C THR A 92 9.80 17.62 22.63
N GLU A 93 9.62 16.32 22.48
CA GLU A 93 10.45 15.29 23.11
C GLU A 93 11.16 14.42 22.06
N PRO A 94 12.51 14.45 21.96
CA PRO A 94 13.40 15.45 22.58
C PRO A 94 13.19 16.85 21.96
N PRO A 95 13.65 17.93 22.61
CA PRO A 95 13.55 19.28 22.04
C PRO A 95 14.20 19.39 20.66
N ILE A 96 13.63 20.22 19.79
CA ILE A 96 14.18 20.45 18.45
C ILE A 96 15.46 21.31 18.56
N PRO A 97 16.58 20.92 17.91
CA PRO A 97 17.81 21.69 17.91
C PRO A 97 17.63 23.13 17.42
N GLU A 98 18.34 24.09 18.00
CA GLU A 98 18.24 25.53 17.66
C GLU A 98 18.38 25.80 16.15
N SER A 99 19.27 25.07 15.47
CA SER A 99 19.49 25.15 14.02
C SER A 99 18.28 24.78 13.16
N LEU A 100 17.25 24.18 13.76
CA LEU A 100 16.00 23.77 13.12
C LEU A 100 14.78 24.59 13.61
N GLN A 101 14.97 25.53 14.53
CA GLN A 101 13.89 26.36 15.11
C GLN A 101 13.48 27.54 14.20
N ASP A 102 13.27 27.25 12.92
CA ASP A 102 12.76 28.21 11.95
C ASP A 102 11.55 27.61 11.22
N LYS A 103 10.43 28.34 11.23
CA LYS A 103 9.19 27.94 10.56
C LYS A 103 9.37 27.73 9.07
N ASN A 104 10.39 28.32 8.44
CA ASN A 104 10.71 28.12 7.02
C ASN A 104 11.36 26.75 6.74
N LEU A 105 11.90 26.10 7.77
CA LEU A 105 12.46 24.73 7.70
C LEU A 105 11.38 23.66 7.90
N GLN A 106 10.24 24.02 8.49
CA GLN A 106 9.06 23.15 8.58
C GLN A 106 8.55 22.77 7.19
N SER A 107 8.19 21.51 6.99
CA SER A 107 7.67 21.03 5.71
C SER A 107 6.55 20.00 5.92
N PRO A 108 5.53 19.97 5.05
CA PRO A 108 4.50 18.95 5.11
C PRO A 108 5.09 17.57 4.83
N ILE A 109 4.34 16.53 5.18
CA ILE A 109 4.75 15.13 4.99
C ILE A 109 5.11 14.76 3.54
N SER A 110 4.51 15.43 2.56
CA SER A 110 4.80 15.22 1.13
C SER A 110 6.22 15.62 0.71
N GLU A 111 6.93 16.40 1.54
CA GLU A 111 8.35 16.69 1.33
C GLU A 111 9.20 15.43 1.43
N ALA A 112 8.82 14.46 2.28
CA ALA A 112 9.53 13.19 2.42
C ALA A 112 9.60 12.44 1.07
N THR A 113 8.46 12.33 0.37
CA THR A 113 8.38 11.74 -0.97
C THR A 113 9.33 12.45 -1.94
N SER A 114 9.38 13.77 -1.88
CA SER A 114 10.22 14.60 -2.75
C SER A 114 11.70 14.43 -2.45
N ALA A 115 12.08 14.39 -1.18
CA ALA A 115 13.45 14.21 -0.73
C ALA A 115 14.00 12.83 -1.07
N VAL A 116 13.21 11.77 -0.85
CA VAL A 116 13.55 10.40 -1.29
C VAL A 116 13.80 10.38 -2.79
N ALA A 117 12.88 10.94 -3.58
CA ALA A 117 13.07 11.03 -5.01
C ALA A 117 14.36 11.79 -5.33
N ALA A 118 14.57 13.01 -4.84
CA ALA A 118 15.75 13.82 -5.14
C ALA A 118 17.08 13.11 -4.82
N ASN A 119 17.12 12.31 -3.76
CA ASN A 119 18.34 11.62 -3.28
C ASN A 119 18.49 10.17 -3.75
N TRP A 120 17.56 9.69 -4.57
CA TRP A 120 17.57 8.30 -5.02
C TRP A 120 18.73 7.99 -5.96
N SER A 121 19.39 6.86 -5.73
CA SER A 121 20.45 6.29 -6.57
C SER A 121 20.37 4.76 -6.56
N LYS A 122 21.04 4.10 -7.51
CA LYS A 122 21.02 2.63 -7.63
C LYS A 122 21.54 1.88 -6.39
N LYS A 123 22.33 2.53 -5.53
CA LYS A 123 22.88 1.93 -4.30
C LYS A 123 21.95 2.08 -3.08
N ARG A 124 20.94 2.95 -3.15
CA ARG A 124 20.04 3.25 -2.01
C ARG A 124 19.18 2.08 -1.53
N PRO A 125 18.74 1.14 -2.38
CA PRO A 125 18.08 -0.07 -1.89
C PRO A 125 18.87 -0.81 -0.82
N ASP A 126 20.20 -0.87 -0.93
CA ASP A 126 21.03 -1.61 0.02
C ASP A 126 21.16 -0.89 1.37
N ASP A 127 21.21 0.46 1.35
CA ASP A 127 21.13 1.27 2.58
C ASP A 127 19.81 0.97 3.34
N ILE A 128 18.70 0.92 2.60
CA ILE A 128 17.36 0.63 3.13
C ILE A 128 17.29 -0.81 3.66
N ARG A 129 17.74 -1.80 2.88
CA ARG A 129 17.79 -3.22 3.31
C ARG A 129 18.57 -3.40 4.60
N LYS A 130 19.71 -2.72 4.73
CA LYS A 130 20.54 -2.75 5.94
C LYS A 130 19.80 -2.16 7.14
N ALA A 131 19.22 -0.97 6.97
CA ALA A 131 18.47 -0.31 8.04
C ALA A 131 17.25 -1.13 8.49
N TRP A 132 16.57 -1.78 7.55
CA TRP A 132 15.37 -2.57 7.80
C TRP A 132 15.63 -4.06 8.01
N LYS A 133 16.90 -4.48 8.08
CA LYS A 133 17.32 -5.87 8.36
C LYS A 133 16.59 -6.90 7.46
N SER A 134 16.33 -6.56 6.20
CA SER A 134 15.47 -7.38 5.32
C SER A 134 16.05 -8.76 5.01
N ARG A 135 17.36 -8.96 5.23
CA ARG A 135 18.09 -10.23 5.05
C ARG A 135 18.35 -10.99 6.35
N SER A 136 17.95 -10.45 7.49
CA SER A 136 18.23 -11.05 8.80
C SER A 136 17.29 -12.22 9.14
N PHE A 137 16.31 -12.50 8.29
CA PHE A 137 15.23 -13.46 8.57
C PHE A 137 15.15 -14.61 7.55
N ASP A 138 16.16 -14.77 6.69
CA ASP A 138 16.11 -15.70 5.56
C ASP A 138 15.81 -17.16 5.98
N GLU A 139 16.42 -17.65 7.06
CA GLU A 139 16.16 -19.02 7.56
C GLU A 139 14.76 -19.20 8.15
N GLN A 140 14.26 -18.18 8.84
CA GLN A 140 12.88 -18.15 9.36
C GLN A 140 11.88 -18.16 8.20
N ILE A 141 12.15 -17.36 7.16
CA ILE A 141 11.35 -17.26 5.95
C ILE A 141 11.33 -18.58 5.18
N LYS A 142 12.48 -19.25 5.01
CA LYS A 142 12.55 -20.59 4.39
C LYS A 142 11.62 -21.57 5.10
N ARG A 143 11.72 -21.67 6.44
CA ARG A 143 10.85 -22.55 7.24
C ARG A 143 9.37 -22.21 7.08
N TYR A 144 9.05 -20.91 7.05
CA TYR A 144 7.68 -20.45 6.81
C TYR A 144 7.17 -20.91 5.44
N LEU A 145 7.94 -20.66 4.38
CA LEU A 145 7.58 -21.00 3.01
C LEU A 145 7.47 -22.52 2.79
N ASP A 146 8.39 -23.31 3.34
CA ASP A 146 8.36 -24.78 3.30
C ASP A 146 7.09 -25.32 3.96
N LYS A 147 6.74 -24.80 5.14
CA LYS A 147 5.50 -25.18 5.85
C LYS A 147 4.24 -24.83 5.06
N ARG A 148 4.29 -23.74 4.28
CA ARG A 148 3.19 -23.30 3.41
C ARG A 148 3.16 -23.99 2.04
N GLY A 149 4.18 -24.79 1.71
CA GLY A 149 4.32 -25.38 0.38
C GLY A 149 4.59 -24.36 -0.72
N ILE A 150 5.06 -23.15 -0.36
CA ILE A 150 5.33 -22.10 -1.34
C ILE A 150 6.74 -22.31 -1.89
N PRO A 151 6.92 -22.58 -3.18
CA PRO A 151 8.25 -22.78 -3.74
C PRO A 151 9.02 -21.46 -3.74
N TYR A 152 10.30 -21.54 -3.39
CA TYR A 152 11.23 -20.40 -3.36
C TYR A 152 12.62 -20.72 -3.91
N LYS A 153 12.82 -21.93 -4.46
CA LYS A 153 14.10 -22.32 -5.06
C LYS A 153 14.21 -21.70 -6.47
N GLY A 154 15.43 -21.34 -6.85
CA GLY A 154 15.73 -20.33 -7.89
C GLY A 154 14.98 -20.43 -9.22
N GLY A 155 14.80 -19.26 -9.85
CA GLY A 155 14.25 -19.13 -11.22
C GLY A 155 12.73 -18.99 -11.31
N GLN A 156 12.03 -18.98 -10.19
CA GLN A 156 10.58 -18.75 -10.16
C GLN A 156 10.25 -17.29 -10.50
N SER A 157 9.06 -17.09 -11.06
CA SER A 157 8.51 -15.76 -11.34
C SER A 157 7.31 -15.52 -10.42
N TYR A 158 7.29 -14.40 -9.70
CA TYR A 158 6.22 -14.11 -8.73
C TYR A 158 5.37 -12.91 -9.13
N ALA A 159 4.08 -12.97 -8.81
CA ALA A 159 3.17 -11.84 -8.76
C ALA A 159 2.64 -11.68 -7.33
N ILE A 160 3.00 -10.58 -6.68
CA ILE A 160 2.50 -10.23 -5.35
C ILE A 160 1.30 -9.30 -5.53
N LEU A 161 0.10 -9.83 -5.29
CA LEU A 161 -1.16 -9.12 -5.49
C LEU A 161 -1.67 -8.57 -4.16
N TRP A 162 -1.66 -7.25 -4.02
CA TRP A 162 -2.03 -6.56 -2.77
C TRP A 162 -3.52 -6.30 -2.71
N SER A 163 -4.21 -6.97 -1.79
CA SER A 163 -5.58 -6.68 -1.40
C SER A 163 -5.66 -5.54 -0.39
N ARG A 164 -6.69 -4.72 -0.52
CA ARG A 164 -7.06 -3.70 0.45
C ARG A 164 -8.57 -3.73 0.67
N PHE A 165 -8.99 -3.58 1.93
CA PHE A 165 -10.39 -3.46 2.32
C PHE A 165 -10.56 -2.41 3.41
N SER A 166 -11.22 -1.31 3.07
CA SER A 166 -11.65 -0.28 4.03
C SER A 166 -12.69 -0.78 5.04
N GLY A 167 -13.26 -1.97 4.83
CA GLY A 167 -14.21 -2.63 5.72
C GLY A 167 -15.64 -2.08 5.65
N LYS A 168 -16.57 -2.67 6.42
CA LYS A 168 -18.00 -2.26 6.43
C LYS A 168 -18.21 -0.83 6.96
N LYS A 169 -17.29 -0.35 7.80
CA LYS A 169 -17.31 1.00 8.40
C LYS A 169 -16.57 2.05 7.55
N GLY A 170 -16.09 1.68 6.36
CA GLY A 170 -15.42 2.59 5.41
C GLY A 170 -14.26 3.38 5.99
N GLY A 171 -13.09 2.73 6.00
CA GLY A 171 -11.80 3.39 6.18
C GLY A 171 -11.45 4.37 5.05
N PRO A 172 -10.36 5.13 5.21
CA PRO A 172 -9.91 6.10 4.21
C PRO A 172 -9.61 5.41 2.86
N HIS A 173 -9.91 6.12 1.78
CA HIS A 173 -9.66 5.71 0.39
C HIS A 173 -10.36 4.41 -0.05
N ALA A 174 -11.69 4.32 0.12
CA ALA A 174 -12.45 3.13 -0.29
C ALA A 174 -12.45 2.89 -1.82
N GLN A 175 -12.09 3.89 -2.63
CA GLN A 175 -11.78 3.74 -4.06
C GLN A 175 -10.56 2.86 -4.34
N HIS A 176 -9.70 2.65 -3.34
CA HIS A 176 -8.57 1.73 -3.42
C HIS A 176 -8.91 0.31 -2.92
N ASP A 177 -10.17 0.04 -2.59
CA ASP A 177 -10.59 -1.29 -2.16
C ASP A 177 -10.57 -2.28 -3.32
N THR A 178 -9.97 -3.44 -3.08
CA THR A 178 -10.00 -4.56 -3.99
C THR A 178 -11.37 -5.24 -3.92
N SER A 179 -11.95 -5.63 -5.05
CA SER A 179 -13.08 -6.56 -5.06
C SER A 179 -12.60 -7.97 -5.32
N PHE A 180 -13.35 -8.96 -4.82
CA PHE A 180 -13.04 -10.36 -5.09
C PHE A 180 -12.95 -10.66 -6.59
N GLU A 181 -13.88 -10.12 -7.38
CA GLU A 181 -13.86 -10.25 -8.84
C GLU A 181 -12.62 -9.60 -9.45
N GLY A 182 -12.22 -8.42 -8.98
CA GLY A 182 -10.97 -7.79 -9.41
C GLY A 182 -9.75 -8.64 -9.07
N MET A 183 -9.68 -9.21 -7.86
CA MET A 183 -8.58 -10.10 -7.48
C MET A 183 -8.54 -11.36 -8.35
N ARG A 184 -9.70 -11.98 -8.60
CA ARG A 184 -9.84 -13.14 -9.50
C ARG A 184 -9.28 -12.85 -10.89
N GLN A 185 -9.63 -11.68 -11.45
CA GLN A 185 -9.10 -11.19 -12.72
C GLN A 185 -7.57 -11.04 -12.71
N LEU A 186 -7.01 -10.42 -11.67
CA LEU A 186 -5.56 -10.26 -11.53
C LEU A 186 -4.82 -11.59 -11.40
N VAL A 187 -5.38 -12.55 -10.65
CA VAL A 187 -4.83 -13.91 -10.53
C VAL A 187 -4.72 -14.55 -11.91
N ALA A 188 -5.78 -14.56 -12.72
CA ALA A 188 -5.72 -15.19 -14.03
C ALA A 188 -4.69 -14.52 -14.97
N LEU A 189 -4.60 -13.18 -14.97
CA LEU A 189 -3.60 -12.48 -15.77
C LEU A 189 -2.16 -12.87 -15.37
N ALA A 190 -1.89 -12.96 -14.07
CA ALA A 190 -0.58 -13.38 -13.57
C ALA A 190 -0.28 -14.85 -13.88
N ARG A 191 -1.25 -15.75 -13.68
CA ARG A 191 -1.12 -17.18 -13.97
C ARG A 191 -0.92 -17.48 -15.45
N LYS A 192 -1.57 -16.73 -16.33
CA LYS A 192 -1.32 -16.78 -17.77
C LYS A 192 0.14 -16.50 -18.13
N SER A 193 0.78 -15.60 -17.39
CA SER A 193 2.22 -15.32 -17.51
C SER A 193 3.10 -16.29 -16.71
N LYS A 194 2.57 -17.47 -16.34
CA LYS A 194 3.22 -18.55 -15.59
C LYS A 194 3.84 -18.10 -14.26
N ARG A 195 3.30 -17.05 -13.64
CA ARG A 195 3.79 -16.54 -12.35
C ARG A 195 3.12 -17.24 -11.18
N ILE A 196 3.88 -17.50 -10.14
CA ILE A 196 3.36 -17.90 -8.83
C ILE A 196 2.73 -16.67 -8.18
N VAL A 197 1.47 -16.79 -7.78
CA VAL A 197 0.68 -15.69 -7.27
C VAL A 197 0.61 -15.76 -5.75
N LEU A 198 1.03 -14.70 -5.08
CA LEU A 198 0.84 -14.53 -3.64
C LEU A 198 -0.18 -13.40 -3.43
N ILE A 199 -1.35 -13.73 -2.87
CA ILE A 199 -2.37 -12.74 -2.49
C ILE A 199 -2.02 -12.24 -1.09
N VAL A 200 -1.78 -10.95 -0.91
CA VAL A 200 -1.25 -10.36 0.32
C VAL A 200 -2.04 -9.13 0.69
N GLY A 201 -2.13 -8.77 1.97
CA GLY A 201 -2.80 -7.55 2.43
C GLY A 201 -3.96 -7.90 3.34
N ASP A 202 -5.07 -7.20 3.19
CA ASP A 202 -6.23 -7.36 4.06
C ASP A 202 -7.03 -8.63 3.70
N HIS A 203 -7.53 -9.34 4.72
CA HIS A 203 -8.56 -10.36 4.53
C HIS A 203 -9.92 -9.73 4.20
N ASN A 204 -10.76 -10.46 3.46
CA ASN A 204 -12.14 -10.04 3.25
C ASN A 204 -12.93 -10.17 4.57
N PRO A 205 -13.53 -9.08 5.11
CA PRO A 205 -14.18 -9.09 6.43
C PRO A 205 -15.52 -9.86 6.49
N SER A 206 -15.92 -10.56 5.43
CA SER A 206 -17.14 -11.37 5.37
C SER A 206 -17.02 -12.62 6.23
N ARG A 207 -17.49 -12.54 7.50
CA ARG A 207 -17.51 -13.63 8.51
C ARG A 207 -18.27 -14.90 8.09
N SER A 208 -19.05 -14.89 7.01
CA SER A 208 -19.98 -15.99 6.66
C SER A 208 -19.64 -16.70 5.35
N SER A 209 -18.53 -16.35 4.70
CA SER A 209 -18.06 -17.07 3.51
C SER A 209 -16.69 -17.63 3.82
N GLU A 210 -16.46 -18.91 3.57
CA GLU A 210 -15.11 -19.47 3.46
C GLU A 210 -14.20 -18.46 2.76
N ASN A 211 -13.00 -18.25 3.31
CA ASN A 211 -12.11 -17.18 2.89
C ASN A 211 -11.96 -17.20 1.35
N LYS A 212 -12.50 -16.19 0.67
CA LYS A 212 -12.58 -16.19 -0.80
C LYS A 212 -11.22 -16.29 -1.49
N TYR A 213 -10.16 -15.78 -0.85
CA TYR A 213 -8.81 -15.93 -1.36
C TYR A 213 -8.27 -17.35 -1.16
N LYS A 214 -8.66 -18.01 -0.06
CA LYS A 214 -8.45 -19.45 0.10
C LYS A 214 -9.13 -20.26 -1.01
N TRP A 215 -10.32 -19.87 -1.45
CA TRP A 215 -10.97 -20.51 -2.59
C TRP A 215 -10.15 -20.36 -3.89
N LEU A 216 -9.58 -19.18 -4.16
CA LEU A 216 -8.67 -19.00 -5.31
C LEU A 216 -7.44 -19.91 -5.21
N GLU A 217 -6.85 -20.05 -4.02
CA GLU A 217 -5.76 -21.02 -3.77
C GLU A 217 -6.22 -22.46 -3.99
N THR A 218 -7.44 -22.85 -3.60
CA THR A 218 -7.91 -24.24 -3.81
C THR A 218 -8.09 -24.62 -5.27
N MET A 219 -8.35 -23.64 -6.14
CA MET A 219 -8.47 -23.87 -7.59
C MET A 219 -7.13 -24.02 -8.30
N ASP A 220 -6.05 -23.50 -7.72
CA ASP A 220 -4.69 -23.66 -8.25
C ASP A 220 -3.67 -23.73 -7.09
N LYS A 221 -3.63 -24.90 -6.44
CA LYS A 221 -2.85 -25.14 -5.21
C LYS A 221 -1.34 -25.05 -5.42
N GLU A 222 -0.87 -25.14 -6.66
CA GLU A 222 0.55 -25.08 -7.00
C GLU A 222 0.96 -23.67 -7.45
N GLY A 223 -0.01 -22.88 -7.93
CA GLY A 223 0.23 -21.58 -8.55
C GLY A 223 -0.25 -20.37 -7.77
N VAL A 224 -1.16 -20.53 -6.81
CA VAL A 224 -1.81 -19.44 -6.08
C VAL A 224 -1.80 -19.71 -4.59
N PHE A 225 -1.32 -18.76 -3.79
CA PHE A 225 -1.25 -18.89 -2.34
C PHE A 225 -1.88 -17.67 -1.65
N ASP A 226 -2.78 -17.93 -0.70
CA ASP A 226 -3.33 -16.88 0.16
C ASP A 226 -2.37 -16.61 1.32
N LEU A 227 -1.82 -15.40 1.33
CA LEU A 227 -0.99 -14.82 2.38
C LEU A 227 -1.61 -13.51 2.90
N ALA A 228 -2.92 -13.31 2.76
CA ALA A 228 -3.58 -12.18 3.40
C ALA A 228 -3.35 -12.27 4.92
N GLU A 229 -3.00 -11.12 5.51
CA GLU A 229 -2.61 -10.96 6.91
C GLU A 229 -1.67 -12.03 7.47
N PHE A 230 -0.76 -12.59 6.65
CA PHE A 230 0.10 -13.70 7.06
C PHE A 230 0.88 -13.42 8.35
N TRP A 231 1.23 -12.16 8.62
CA TRP A 231 1.94 -11.74 9.83
C TRP A 231 1.13 -11.97 11.13
N MET A 232 -0.19 -12.16 11.02
CA MET A 232 -1.07 -12.47 12.14
C MET A 232 -1.15 -13.97 12.43
N THR A 233 -0.71 -14.81 11.50
CA THR A 233 -0.85 -16.26 11.56
C THR A 233 0.11 -16.91 12.57
N LEU A 234 -0.31 -18.03 13.15
CA LEU A 234 0.49 -18.74 14.16
C LEU A 234 1.80 -19.28 13.58
N ASP A 235 1.77 -19.78 12.36
CA ASP A 235 2.95 -20.29 11.64
C ASP A 235 3.97 -19.21 11.34
N TRP A 236 3.54 -17.98 11.00
CA TRP A 236 4.46 -16.84 10.92
C TRP A 236 5.04 -16.48 12.29
N LYS A 237 4.19 -16.30 13.31
CA LYS A 237 4.61 -15.86 14.65
C LYS A 237 5.52 -16.84 15.37
N THR A 238 5.48 -18.12 14.98
CA THR A 238 6.35 -19.16 15.54
C THR A 238 7.77 -19.09 14.99
N VAL A 239 7.96 -18.60 13.77
CA VAL A 239 9.27 -18.60 13.10
C VAL A 239 9.88 -17.21 12.99
N CYS A 240 9.07 -16.15 12.87
CA CYS A 240 9.51 -14.77 12.73
C CYS A 240 9.13 -13.94 13.95
N PRO A 241 9.94 -12.95 14.35
CA PRO A 241 9.57 -12.03 15.42
C PRO A 241 8.34 -11.20 15.02
N ASP A 242 7.63 -10.68 16.03
CA ASP A 242 6.55 -9.70 15.86
C ASP A 242 7.13 -8.31 15.55
N ASP A 243 7.85 -8.24 14.43
CA ASP A 243 8.51 -7.05 13.92
C ASP A 243 7.95 -6.74 12.54
N ARG A 244 7.56 -5.48 12.34
CA ARG A 244 7.09 -4.97 11.06
C ARG A 244 8.13 -5.16 9.95
N MET A 245 9.42 -5.07 10.27
CA MET A 245 10.52 -5.28 9.32
C MET A 245 10.62 -6.73 8.83
N ALA A 246 10.30 -7.71 9.69
CA ALA A 246 10.29 -9.12 9.30
C ALA A 246 9.25 -9.40 8.20
N GLN A 247 8.15 -8.65 8.16
CA GLN A 247 7.12 -8.78 7.14
C GLN A 247 7.65 -8.44 5.74
N PHE A 248 8.54 -7.43 5.64
CA PHE A 248 9.11 -7.00 4.36
C PHE A 248 10.19 -7.96 3.86
N ALA A 249 10.91 -8.56 4.81
CA ALA A 249 11.96 -9.54 4.54
C ALA A 249 11.46 -10.73 3.71
N LEU A 250 10.21 -11.17 3.90
CA LEU A 250 9.61 -12.26 3.13
C LEU A 250 9.71 -12.00 1.61
N PHE A 251 9.32 -10.81 1.16
CA PHE A 251 9.29 -10.51 -0.27
C PHE A 251 10.66 -10.13 -0.81
N ASP A 252 11.53 -9.49 -0.01
CA ASP A 252 12.93 -9.23 -0.42
C ASP A 252 13.70 -10.55 -0.56
N PHE A 253 13.42 -11.54 0.31
CA PHE A 253 13.90 -12.92 0.16
C PHE A 253 13.45 -13.53 -1.16
N LEU A 254 12.14 -13.57 -1.44
CA LEU A 254 11.61 -14.12 -2.70
C LEU A 254 12.14 -13.38 -3.94
N HIS A 255 12.28 -12.06 -3.87
CA HIS A 255 12.85 -11.25 -4.95
C HIS A 255 14.31 -11.64 -5.26
N ALA A 256 15.10 -11.99 -4.24
CA ALA A 256 16.45 -12.51 -4.45
C ALA A 256 16.43 -13.88 -5.12
N GLN A 257 15.56 -14.78 -4.63
CA GLN A 257 15.46 -16.13 -5.17
C GLN A 257 14.93 -16.15 -6.62
N SER A 258 14.10 -15.18 -7.00
CA SER A 258 13.58 -15.04 -8.36
C SER A 258 14.54 -14.35 -9.33
N ASN A 259 15.77 -14.04 -8.92
CA ASN A 259 16.70 -13.20 -9.69
C ASN A 259 16.06 -11.87 -10.14
N GLY A 260 15.24 -11.28 -9.28
CA GLY A 260 14.51 -10.05 -9.56
C GLY A 260 13.21 -10.23 -10.37
N ASN A 261 12.83 -11.45 -10.75
CA ASN A 261 11.55 -11.70 -11.44
C ASN A 261 10.37 -11.79 -10.45
N LEU A 262 10.20 -10.74 -9.65
CA LEU A 262 9.08 -10.60 -8.74
C LEU A 262 8.43 -9.24 -8.99
N LYS A 263 7.12 -9.26 -9.30
CA LYS A 263 6.32 -8.09 -9.63
C LYS A 263 5.28 -7.85 -8.54
N HIS A 264 5.24 -6.64 -7.98
CA HIS A 264 4.15 -6.23 -7.07
C HIS A 264 3.05 -5.50 -7.84
N LEU A 265 1.79 -5.78 -7.52
CA LEU A 265 0.63 -5.06 -8.04
C LEU A 265 -0.42 -4.86 -6.95
N GLY A 266 -0.99 -3.66 -6.87
CA GLY A 266 -2.17 -3.37 -6.04
C GLY A 266 -2.61 -1.92 -6.18
N PHE A 267 -3.67 -1.51 -5.49
CA PHE A 267 -3.99 -0.08 -5.39
C PHE A 267 -2.99 0.65 -4.49
N ARG A 268 -2.83 1.97 -4.68
CA ARG A 268 -1.88 2.77 -3.90
C ARG A 268 -2.04 2.53 -2.39
N SER A 269 -0.95 2.09 -1.77
CA SER A 269 -0.84 1.91 -0.33
C SER A 269 0.62 2.08 0.13
N GLY A 270 0.81 2.46 1.39
CA GLY A 270 2.14 2.55 1.99
C GLY A 270 2.89 1.20 1.97
N ASN A 271 2.20 0.05 1.99
CA ASN A 271 2.87 -1.25 1.89
C ASN A 271 3.61 -1.44 0.56
N LEU A 272 3.07 -0.94 -0.55
CA LEU A 272 3.72 -1.06 -1.86
C LEU A 272 4.98 -0.18 -1.96
N GLU A 273 4.98 0.98 -1.30
CA GLU A 273 6.10 1.92 -1.28
C GLU A 273 7.40 1.29 -0.77
N ILE A 274 7.29 0.41 0.22
CA ILE A 274 8.39 -0.31 0.85
C ILE A 274 9.18 -1.11 -0.17
N TYR A 275 8.48 -1.85 -1.04
CA TYR A 275 9.15 -2.72 -1.99
C TYR A 275 9.84 -1.93 -3.10
N ALA A 276 9.30 -0.78 -3.48
CA ALA A 276 10.01 0.15 -4.36
C ALA A 276 11.26 0.73 -3.68
N LEU A 277 11.19 1.04 -2.38
CA LEU A 277 12.35 1.45 -1.59
C LEU A 277 13.39 0.32 -1.41
N LEU A 278 12.97 -0.94 -1.48
CA LEU A 278 13.86 -2.10 -1.56
C LEU A 278 14.32 -2.38 -2.99
N GLY A 279 13.95 -1.56 -3.98
CA GLY A 279 14.38 -1.70 -5.38
C GLY A 279 13.64 -2.76 -6.18
N HIS A 280 12.49 -3.24 -5.72
CA HIS A 280 11.64 -4.14 -6.49
C HIS A 280 10.90 -3.40 -7.60
N GLN A 281 10.43 -4.15 -8.60
CA GLN A 281 9.46 -3.64 -9.57
C GLN A 281 8.07 -3.60 -8.94
N VAL A 282 7.50 -2.40 -8.86
CA VAL A 282 6.19 -2.18 -8.25
C VAL A 282 5.31 -1.39 -9.20
N ARG A 283 4.10 -1.91 -9.43
CA ARG A 283 3.02 -1.13 -10.04
C ARG A 283 1.93 -0.91 -9.03
N TYR A 284 1.47 0.33 -8.95
CA TYR A 284 0.29 0.68 -8.17
C TYR A 284 -0.81 1.19 -9.08
N MET A 285 -2.05 0.91 -8.71
CA MET A 285 -3.24 1.37 -9.42
C MET A 285 -3.83 2.59 -8.72
N GLU A 286 -4.29 3.54 -9.54
CA GLU A 286 -5.17 4.64 -9.12
C GLU A 286 -6.22 4.89 -10.20
N GLU A 287 -7.37 5.41 -9.77
CA GLU A 287 -8.41 5.88 -10.66
C GLU A 287 -7.96 7.08 -11.51
N ILE A 288 -8.47 7.16 -12.73
CA ILE A 288 -8.28 8.34 -13.58
C ILE A 288 -8.81 9.59 -12.87
N GLY A 289 -8.00 10.65 -12.88
CA GLY A 289 -8.38 11.96 -12.32
C GLY A 289 -8.10 12.12 -10.82
N ASN A 290 -7.45 11.13 -10.17
CA ASN A 290 -6.98 11.25 -8.80
C ASN A 290 -6.00 12.44 -8.68
N ARG A 291 -6.23 13.32 -7.70
CA ARG A 291 -5.45 14.55 -7.51
C ARG A 291 -4.07 14.27 -6.92
N GLU A 292 -3.95 13.18 -6.16
CA GLU A 292 -2.74 12.82 -5.44
C GLU A 292 -1.73 12.06 -6.32
N THR A 293 -2.10 11.72 -7.56
CA THR A 293 -1.25 11.00 -8.51
C THR A 293 0.09 11.69 -8.72
N LYS A 294 0.09 13.03 -8.87
CA LYS A 294 1.31 13.81 -9.17
C LYS A 294 2.41 13.63 -8.14
N ARG A 295 2.05 13.39 -6.87
CA ARG A 295 3.01 13.19 -5.77
C ARG A 295 3.85 11.94 -6.01
N MET A 296 3.19 10.82 -6.31
CA MET A 296 3.85 9.51 -6.43
C MET A 296 4.54 9.28 -7.77
N LEU A 297 4.20 10.05 -8.82
CA LEU A 297 4.92 9.99 -10.10
C LEU A 297 6.43 10.28 -9.98
N ARG A 298 6.85 11.02 -8.93
CA ARG A 298 8.27 11.29 -8.64
C ARG A 298 9.05 10.02 -8.32
N TRP A 299 8.37 8.96 -7.87
CA TRP A 299 8.97 7.68 -7.51
C TRP A 299 9.06 6.69 -8.68
N LYS A 300 8.71 7.09 -9.91
CA LYS A 300 8.94 6.27 -11.11
C LYS A 300 10.37 5.74 -11.19
N LYS A 301 11.36 6.57 -10.86
CA LYS A 301 12.79 6.19 -10.89
C LYS A 301 13.21 5.23 -9.76
N LEU A 302 12.36 4.99 -8.77
CA LEU A 302 12.53 3.95 -7.76
C LEU A 302 12.00 2.59 -8.24
N GLY A 303 11.31 2.54 -9.39
CA GLY A 303 10.56 1.37 -9.82
C GLY A 303 9.11 1.34 -9.33
N TYR A 304 8.61 2.44 -8.74
CA TYR A 304 7.21 2.62 -8.33
C TYR A 304 6.43 3.35 -9.41
N GLU A 305 5.67 2.62 -10.24
CA GLU A 305 4.99 3.23 -11.38
C GLU A 305 3.48 3.01 -11.36
N LEU A 306 2.78 4.00 -11.88
CA LEU A 306 1.32 4.03 -11.92
C LEU A 306 0.77 3.22 -13.10
N ILE A 307 -0.29 2.46 -12.84
CA ILE A 307 -1.25 2.01 -13.84
C ILE A 307 -2.58 2.71 -13.56
N THR A 308 -3.02 3.60 -14.44
CA THR A 308 -4.32 4.26 -14.30
C THR A 308 -5.45 3.33 -14.71
N VAL A 309 -6.43 3.16 -13.82
CA VAL A 309 -7.66 2.42 -14.10
C VAL A 309 -8.82 3.38 -14.30
N SER A 310 -9.61 3.13 -15.35
CA SER A 310 -10.82 3.87 -15.64
C SER A 310 -12.02 3.39 -14.82
N LYS A 311 -11.99 2.13 -14.34
CA LYS A 311 -13.00 1.57 -13.43
C LYS A 311 -12.35 0.86 -12.26
N VAL A 312 -12.50 1.40 -11.05
CA VAL A 312 -12.08 0.73 -9.81
C VAL A 312 -12.95 -0.52 -9.55
N PRO A 313 -12.40 -1.61 -8.98
CA PRO A 313 -13.06 -2.92 -9.04
C PRO A 313 -14.18 -3.10 -8.01
N SER A 314 -14.24 -2.28 -6.97
CA SER A 314 -15.26 -2.36 -5.92
C SER A 314 -16.41 -1.39 -6.16
N LYS A 315 -17.65 -1.82 -5.90
CA LYS A 315 -18.83 -0.95 -6.06
C LYS A 315 -18.80 0.26 -5.11
N THR A 316 -18.29 0.08 -3.88
CA THR A 316 -18.07 1.20 -2.95
C THR A 316 -17.08 2.20 -3.54
N GLY A 317 -15.97 1.70 -4.08
CA GLY A 317 -14.97 2.54 -4.69
C GLY A 317 -15.51 3.31 -5.88
N GLN A 318 -16.28 2.66 -6.75
CA GLN A 318 -16.93 3.31 -7.89
C GLN A 318 -17.85 4.45 -7.45
N TRP A 319 -18.63 4.24 -6.38
CA TRP A 319 -19.45 5.30 -5.78
C TRP A 319 -18.59 6.48 -5.29
N VAL A 320 -17.49 6.21 -4.57
CA VAL A 320 -16.59 7.26 -4.06
C VAL A 320 -15.96 8.05 -5.20
N VAL A 321 -15.53 7.39 -6.28
CA VAL A 321 -14.99 8.05 -7.48
C VAL A 321 -16.05 8.96 -8.11
N ALA A 322 -17.27 8.47 -8.29
CA ALA A 322 -18.37 9.25 -8.87
C ALA A 322 -18.70 10.50 -8.03
N GLU A 323 -18.76 10.36 -6.70
CA GLU A 323 -19.03 11.50 -5.80
C GLU A 323 -17.85 12.47 -5.72
N ASN A 324 -16.61 12.00 -5.78
CA ASN A 324 -15.44 12.87 -5.85
C ASN A 324 -15.42 13.73 -7.12
N ILE A 325 -15.89 13.19 -8.25
CA ILE A 325 -16.07 13.95 -9.50
C ILE A 325 -17.11 15.07 -9.28
N LYS A 326 -18.28 14.76 -8.71
CA LYS A 326 -19.31 15.77 -8.39
C LYS A 326 -18.81 16.83 -7.40
N ASN A 327 -18.06 16.42 -6.37
CA ASN A 327 -17.47 17.34 -5.40
C ASN A 327 -16.48 18.29 -6.07
N LYS A 328 -15.67 17.79 -7.03
CA LYS A 328 -14.74 18.61 -7.80
C LYS A 328 -15.47 19.68 -8.61
N GLU A 329 -16.59 19.34 -9.26
CA GLU A 329 -17.41 20.31 -10.00
C GLU A 329 -17.95 21.42 -9.08
N LYS A 330 -18.19 21.11 -7.80
CA LYS A 330 -18.63 22.05 -6.76
C LYS A 330 -17.48 22.76 -6.02
N ASN A 331 -16.23 22.64 -6.48
CA ASN A 331 -15.04 23.12 -5.77
C ASN A 331 -14.85 22.56 -4.33
N ASN A 332 -15.55 21.48 -3.97
CA ASN A 332 -15.35 20.78 -2.72
C ASN A 332 -14.09 19.90 -2.82
N ARG A 333 -13.17 20.06 -1.86
CA ARG A 333 -11.89 19.34 -1.83
C ARG A 333 -11.91 18.12 -0.91
N HIS A 334 -13.00 17.88 -0.19
CA HIS A 334 -13.13 16.73 0.69
C HIS A 334 -13.43 15.46 -0.09
N GLU A 335 -12.71 14.39 0.26
CA GLU A 335 -13.00 13.04 -0.23
C GLU A 335 -14.41 12.62 0.22
N ALA A 336 -15.18 12.09 -0.73
CA ALA A 336 -16.52 11.60 -0.48
C ALA A 336 -16.48 10.41 0.50
N LYS A 337 -17.34 10.48 1.51
CA LYS A 337 -17.56 9.38 2.45
C LYS A 337 -18.90 8.72 2.13
N PRO A 338 -18.93 7.40 1.91
CA PRO A 338 -20.19 6.69 1.73
C PRO A 338 -21.19 6.96 2.85
N PRO A 339 -22.47 7.25 2.52
CA PRO A 339 -23.45 7.72 3.51
C PRO A 339 -23.76 6.66 4.57
N TRP A 340 -23.76 5.37 4.19
CA TRP A 340 -24.00 4.23 5.08
C TRP A 340 -22.88 3.99 6.11
N ILE A 341 -21.80 4.77 6.08
CA ILE A 341 -20.76 4.72 7.13
C ILE A 341 -21.19 5.50 8.37
N ASN A 342 -21.89 6.61 8.17
CA ASN A 342 -22.27 7.54 9.24
C ASN A 342 -23.75 7.44 9.62
N ASP A 343 -24.55 6.78 8.80
CA ASP A 343 -25.98 6.64 8.98
C ASP A 343 -26.36 5.15 8.97
N GLU A 344 -26.62 4.60 10.16
CA GLU A 344 -26.98 3.18 10.35
C GLU A 344 -28.31 2.81 9.66
N ASN A 345 -29.15 3.81 9.34
CA ASN A 345 -30.42 3.58 8.65
C ASN A 345 -30.26 3.48 7.13
N LYS A 346 -29.14 3.95 6.55
CA LYS A 346 -28.91 3.88 5.10
C LYS A 346 -28.26 2.57 4.72
N ARG A 347 -28.92 1.79 3.87
CA ARG A 347 -28.33 0.56 3.36
C ARG A 347 -27.40 0.87 2.19
N LYS A 348 -26.32 0.10 2.12
CA LYS A 348 -25.34 0.20 1.03
C LYS A 348 -25.99 -0.03 -0.33
N GLU A 349 -26.93 -0.96 -0.39
CA GLU A 349 -27.68 -1.35 -1.58
C GLU A 349 -28.56 -0.23 -2.13
N GLU A 350 -29.03 0.68 -1.29
CA GLU A 350 -29.89 1.82 -1.68
C GLU A 350 -29.10 2.96 -2.32
N SER A 351 -27.79 3.05 -2.02
CA SER A 351 -26.93 4.16 -2.44
C SER A 351 -26.01 3.81 -3.61
N ILE A 352 -25.82 2.53 -3.91
CA ILE A 352 -24.96 2.06 -5.00
C ILE A 352 -25.80 1.83 -6.25
N ASP A 353 -25.29 2.29 -7.39
CA ASP A 353 -25.91 2.01 -8.70
C ASP A 353 -26.14 0.49 -8.87
N PRO A 354 -27.39 0.03 -9.05
CA PRO A 354 -27.69 -1.39 -9.21
C PRO A 354 -26.96 -1.99 -10.43
N ASN A 355 -26.70 -1.19 -11.46
CA ASN A 355 -26.01 -1.60 -12.68
C ASN A 355 -24.48 -1.63 -12.54
N ALA A 356 -23.93 -1.11 -11.43
CA ALA A 356 -22.49 -1.13 -11.19
C ALA A 356 -21.98 -2.58 -11.14
N THR A 357 -21.01 -2.91 -11.99
CA THR A 357 -20.37 -4.23 -12.04
C THR A 357 -19.11 -4.28 -11.17
N ARG A 358 -18.80 -5.43 -10.59
CA ARG A 358 -17.52 -5.65 -9.88
C ARG A 358 -16.42 -5.98 -10.89
N GLY A 359 -15.17 -5.79 -10.48
CA GLY A 359 -13.98 -6.08 -11.28
C GLY A 359 -13.57 -4.91 -12.17
N PHE A 360 -12.47 -5.08 -12.89
CA PHE A 360 -11.94 -4.12 -13.86
C PHE A 360 -12.76 -4.14 -15.16
N ASN A 361 -12.57 -3.15 -16.02
CA ASN A 361 -13.07 -3.23 -17.40
C ASN A 361 -11.98 -3.78 -18.33
N LEU A 362 -12.36 -4.07 -19.57
CA LEU A 362 -11.47 -4.72 -20.52
C LEU A 362 -10.20 -3.91 -20.82
N GLU A 363 -10.33 -2.59 -21.02
CA GLU A 363 -9.19 -1.73 -21.33
C GLU A 363 -8.20 -1.62 -20.16
N ASP A 364 -8.70 -1.66 -18.92
CA ASP A 364 -7.84 -1.71 -17.75
C ASP A 364 -7.16 -3.09 -17.62
N LEU A 365 -7.86 -4.19 -17.91
CA LEU A 365 -7.29 -5.54 -17.91
C LEU A 365 -6.12 -5.68 -18.89
N LYS A 366 -6.21 -5.08 -20.09
CA LYS A 366 -5.11 -5.09 -21.07
C LYS A 366 -3.84 -4.42 -20.51
N LYS A 367 -3.98 -3.28 -19.83
CA LYS A 367 -2.85 -2.59 -19.19
C LYS A 367 -2.22 -3.43 -18.08
N LEU A 368 -3.06 -4.11 -17.31
CA LEU A 368 -2.64 -4.98 -16.20
C LEU A 368 -1.95 -6.26 -16.73
N GLU A 369 -2.46 -6.83 -17.82
CA GLU A 369 -1.85 -7.99 -18.50
C GLU A 369 -0.45 -7.65 -19.02
N ALA A 370 -0.31 -6.50 -19.70
CA ALA A 370 0.98 -6.03 -20.20
C ALA A 370 2.04 -5.87 -19.10
N TYR A 371 1.63 -5.56 -17.87
CA TYR A 371 2.56 -5.52 -16.74
C TYR A 371 3.10 -6.90 -16.37
N PHE A 372 2.27 -7.95 -16.44
CA PHE A 372 2.73 -9.29 -16.11
C PHE A 372 3.59 -9.89 -17.21
N GLN A 373 3.37 -9.55 -18.48
CA GLN A 373 4.21 -10.05 -19.58
C GLN A 373 5.69 -9.71 -19.39
N ASP A 374 6.57 -10.61 -19.84
CA ASP A 374 8.00 -10.35 -19.88
C ASP A 374 8.33 -9.57 -21.15
N PRO A 375 9.29 -8.63 -21.13
CA PRO A 375 9.60 -7.78 -22.29
C PRO A 375 9.95 -8.56 -23.57
N SER A 376 10.35 -9.84 -23.43
CA SER A 376 10.71 -10.73 -24.53
C SER A 376 9.52 -11.44 -25.21
N SER A 377 8.28 -11.25 -24.75
CA SER A 377 7.11 -12.02 -25.23
C SER A 377 6.08 -11.20 -26.04
N ASN A 378 6.50 -10.12 -26.70
CA ASN A 378 5.59 -9.14 -27.34
C ASN A 378 4.79 -9.63 -28.57
N ASP A 379 4.98 -10.86 -29.06
CA ASP A 379 4.43 -11.28 -30.36
C ASP A 379 3.00 -11.86 -30.35
N GLN A 380 2.28 -11.92 -29.23
CA GLN A 380 0.91 -12.48 -29.23
C GLN A 380 -0.04 -11.76 -28.26
N LEU A 381 -0.71 -10.71 -28.74
CA LEU A 381 -1.63 -9.91 -27.92
C LEU A 381 -3.11 -9.93 -28.37
N ILE A 382 -3.54 -10.85 -29.26
CA ILE A 382 -4.92 -10.82 -29.81
C ILE A 382 -5.77 -12.09 -29.57
N GLN A 383 -5.24 -13.19 -29.01
CA GLN A 383 -6.04 -14.42 -28.77
C GLN A 383 -6.80 -14.48 -27.41
N ASN A 384 -6.75 -13.41 -26.60
CA ASN A 384 -6.53 -13.55 -25.16
C ASN A 384 -7.75 -13.49 -24.20
N LEU A 385 -8.98 -13.32 -24.70
CA LEU A 385 -10.19 -13.22 -23.85
C LEU A 385 -10.99 -14.52 -23.74
N ALA A 386 -11.01 -15.33 -24.79
CA ALA A 386 -11.65 -16.63 -24.76
C ALA A 386 -10.98 -17.52 -23.70
N ASP A 387 -9.65 -17.56 -23.66
CA ASP A 387 -8.89 -18.35 -22.69
C ASP A 387 -9.13 -17.92 -21.22
N ILE A 388 -9.34 -16.63 -20.98
CA ILE A 388 -9.66 -16.12 -19.65
C ILE A 388 -11.09 -16.55 -19.28
N GLN A 389 -12.04 -16.37 -20.19
CA GLN A 389 -13.42 -16.82 -20.00
C GLN A 389 -13.53 -18.35 -19.89
N GLU A 390 -12.67 -19.12 -20.57
CA GLU A 390 -12.63 -20.58 -20.56
C GLU A 390 -11.96 -21.11 -19.29
N TYR A 391 -10.82 -20.54 -18.87
CA TYR A 391 -10.23 -20.78 -17.55
C TYR A 391 -11.26 -20.54 -16.43
N TYR A 392 -12.13 -19.54 -16.63
CA TYR A 392 -13.20 -19.23 -15.69
C TYR A 392 -14.48 -20.03 -15.85
N ALA A 393 -14.86 -20.46 -17.05
CA ALA A 393 -15.99 -21.33 -17.26
C ALA A 393 -15.72 -22.70 -16.60
N ALA A 394 -14.48 -23.18 -16.70
CA ALA A 394 -14.01 -24.35 -15.96
C ALA A 394 -14.04 -24.13 -14.45
N ALA A 395 -13.68 -22.94 -13.96
CA ALA A 395 -13.74 -22.60 -12.54
C ALA A 395 -15.19 -22.41 -12.02
N GLU A 396 -16.10 -21.86 -12.84
CA GLU A 396 -17.50 -21.59 -12.50
C GLU A 396 -18.32 -22.89 -12.36
N GLN A 397 -17.96 -23.97 -13.08
CA GLN A 397 -18.55 -25.31 -12.87
C GLN A 397 -18.30 -25.86 -11.45
N HIS A 398 -17.30 -25.31 -10.74
CA HIS A 398 -16.92 -25.69 -9.39
C HIS A 398 -17.04 -24.54 -8.38
N ASP A 399 -17.69 -23.42 -8.74
CA ASP A 399 -17.89 -22.28 -7.84
C ASP A 399 -19.02 -22.58 -6.84
N PRO A 400 -18.74 -22.74 -5.54
CA PRO A 400 -19.76 -22.94 -4.53
C PRO A 400 -20.55 -21.65 -4.23
N TRP A 401 -20.23 -20.54 -4.88
CA TRP A 401 -20.86 -19.22 -4.69
C TRP A 401 -21.67 -18.82 -5.94
N PRO A 402 -22.84 -19.43 -6.19
CA PRO A 402 -23.66 -19.06 -7.35
C PRO A 402 -23.94 -17.57 -7.35
N ARG A 403 -23.62 -16.92 -8.47
CA ARG A 403 -23.93 -15.49 -8.68
C ARG A 403 -25.44 -15.35 -8.77
N GLY A 404 -26.08 -14.96 -7.67
CA GLY A 404 -27.43 -14.40 -7.71
C GLY A 404 -28.58 -15.29 -7.23
N GLN A 405 -28.39 -16.15 -6.23
CA GLN A 405 -29.53 -16.58 -5.40
C GLN A 405 -29.55 -15.75 -4.11
N LYS A 406 -30.37 -14.70 -4.12
CA LYS A 406 -30.93 -14.06 -2.94
C LYS A 406 -32.42 -13.89 -3.16
#